data_AF-F0G3V4-F1
#
_entry.id   AF-F0G3V4-F1
#
_cell.length_a   1.000
_cell.length_b   1.000
_cell.length_c   1.000
_cell.angle_alpha   90.00
_cell.angle_beta   90.00
_cell.angle_gamma   90.00
#
_symmetry.space_group_name_H-M   'P 1'
#
loop_
_entity.id
_entity.type
_entity.pdbx_description
1 polymer ?
#
loop_
_entity_poly.entity_id
_entity_poly.type
_entity_poly.pdbx_seq_one_letter_code
_entity_poly.pdbx_strand_id
1 'polypeptide(L)' 'SRRGIVQGMEDIAGGGGKLVRAEVPLAEMFGYSTSLRSATQGRATYTMEFKQYAETPANVSEAVINAKPK' A
#
# COMPACT_ATOMS: atom_id res chain seq x y z
N SER A 1 -4.99 -9.46 0.44
CA SER A 1 -5.33 -8.11 -0.04
C SER A 1 -4.76 -7.10 0.96
N ARG A 2 -4.04 -6.06 0.49
CA ARG A 2 -3.19 -5.19 1.35
C ARG A 2 -3.95 -4.10 2.12
N ARG A 3 -5.26 -4.28 2.38
CA ARG A 3 -6.12 -3.33 3.11
C ARG A 3 -6.05 -1.87 2.63
N GLY A 4 -5.70 -1.65 1.36
CA GLY A 4 -5.60 -0.32 0.76
C GLY A 4 -6.95 0.22 0.33
N ILE A 5 -7.15 1.53 0.49
CA ILE A 5 -8.30 2.27 -0.02
C ILE A 5 -7.87 3.03 -1.27
N VAL A 6 -8.43 2.68 -2.42
CA VAL A 6 -8.18 3.38 -3.69
C VAL A 6 -8.90 4.73 -3.65
N GLN A 7 -8.13 5.81 -3.75
CA GLN A 7 -8.63 7.19 -3.79
C GLN A 7 -9.05 7.60 -5.21
N GLY A 8 -8.40 7.02 -6.23
CA GLY A 8 -8.74 7.29 -7.61
C GLY A 8 -7.82 6.57 -8.60
N MET A 9 -8.28 6.49 -9.84
CA MET A 9 -7.50 6.02 -10.97
C MET A 9 -7.55 7.09 -12.07
N GLU A 10 -6.38 7.53 -12.51
CA GLU A 10 -6.20 8.50 -13.58
C GLU A 10 -5.51 7.81 -14.76
N ASP A 11 -5.92 8.16 -15.98
CA ASP A 11 -5.21 7.69 -17.17
C ASP A 11 -3.98 8.56 -17.42
N ILE A 12 -2.82 7.92 -17.63
CA ILE A 12 -1.59 8.63 -17.94
C ILE A 12 -1.68 9.17 -19.36
N ALA A 13 -1.50 10.48 -19.53
CA ALA A 13 -1.49 11.12 -20.83
C ALA A 13 -0.45 10.45 -21.75
N GLY A 14 -0.89 9.95 -22.91
CA GLY A 14 -0.07 9.19 -23.85
C GLY A 14 -0.37 7.67 -23.92
N GLY A 15 -1.39 7.17 -23.22
CA GLY A 15 -1.93 5.82 -23.42
C GLY A 15 -1.09 4.67 -22.85
N GLY A 16 -0.08 4.98 -22.03
CA GLY A 16 0.89 4.01 -21.53
C GLY A 16 0.52 3.28 -20.23
N GLY A 17 -0.56 3.67 -19.54
CA GLY A 17 -0.98 3.04 -18.29
C GLY A 17 -1.96 3.86 -17.46
N LYS A 18 -2.26 3.35 -16.25
CA LYS A 18 -3.11 4.02 -15.26
C LYS A 18 -2.30 4.39 -14.03
N LEU A 19 -2.46 5.63 -13.56
CA LEU A 19 -1.97 6.09 -12.27
C LEU A 19 -3.01 5.75 -11.21
N VAL A 20 -2.64 4.94 -10.23
CA VAL A 20 -3.54 4.56 -9.12
C VAL A 20 -3.08 5.27 -7.86
N ARG A 21 -3.95 6.10 -7.28
CA ARG A 21 -3.74 6.70 -5.96
C ARG A 21 -4.46 5.86 -4.92
N ALA A 22 -3.73 5.38 -3.91
CA ALA A 22 -4.30 4.59 -2.84
C ALA A 22 -3.63 4.92 -1.52
N GLU A 23 -4.41 4.85 -0.45
CA GLU A 23 -3.91 4.89 0.93
C GLU A 23 -3.79 3.47 1.43
N VAL A 24 -2.60 3.10 1.91
CA VAL A 24 -2.33 1.74 2.38
C VAL A 24 -1.60 1.81 3.71
N PRO A 25 -2.00 1.02 4.72
CA PRO A 25 -1.24 0.92 5.97
C PRO A 25 0.20 0.48 5.69
N LEU A 26 1.19 1.22 6.22
CA LEU A 26 2.60 0.92 5.96
C LEU A 26 2.99 -0.51 6.36
N ALA A 27 2.39 -1.06 7.43
CA ALA A 27 2.60 -2.44 7.87
C ALA A 27 2.28 -3.48 6.78
N GLU A 28 1.39 -3.16 5.83
CA GLU A 28 0.98 -4.03 4.73
C GLU A 28 1.82 -3.85 3.46
N MET A 29 2.77 -2.91 3.45
CA MET A 29 3.60 -2.59 2.27
C MET A 29 4.88 -3.43 2.18
N PHE A 30 5.17 -4.26 3.19
CA PHE A 30 6.29 -5.19 3.13
C PHE A 30 6.15 -6.13 1.91
N GLY A 31 7.22 -6.25 1.12
CA GLY A 31 7.24 -7.04 -0.12
C GLY A 31 6.40 -6.49 -1.27
N TYR A 32 5.91 -5.24 -1.19
CA TYR A 32 5.10 -4.64 -2.27
C TYR A 32 5.85 -4.54 -3.60
N SER A 33 7.14 -4.20 -3.58
CA SER A 33 7.98 -4.10 -4.78
C SER A 33 8.01 -5.39 -5.60
N THR A 34 8.14 -6.55 -4.94
CA THR A 34 8.13 -7.87 -5.60
C THR A 34 6.77 -8.19 -6.20
N SER A 35 5.68 -7.95 -5.45
CA SER A 35 4.31 -8.17 -5.94
C SER A 35 4.00 -7.28 -7.14
N LEU A 36 4.38 -6.00 -7.10
CA LEU A 36 4.13 -5.06 -8.20
C LEU A 36 4.91 -5.44 -9.45
N ARG A 37 6.18 -5.82 -9.31
CA ARG A 37 7.00 -6.30 -10.44
C ARG A 37 6.38 -7.52 -11.10
N SER A 38 5.94 -8.50 -10.31
CA SER A 38 5.27 -9.70 -10.84
C SER A 38 3.97 -9.37 -11.57
N ALA A 39 3.12 -8.51 -10.99
CA ALA A 39 1.82 -8.16 -11.56
C ALA A 39 1.92 -7.33 -12.85
N THR A 40 2.98 -6.53 -13.00
CA THR A 40 3.12 -5.58 -14.12
C THR A 40 4.21 -5.98 -15.11
N GLN A 41 4.69 -7.23 -15.01
CA GLN A 41 5.83 -7.73 -15.80
C GLN A 41 7.05 -6.80 -15.70
N GLY A 42 7.23 -6.17 -14.54
CA GLY A 42 8.34 -5.26 -14.24
C GLY A 42 8.26 -3.87 -14.85
N ARG A 43 7.11 -3.47 -15.40
CA ARG A 43 6.94 -2.17 -16.08
C ARG A 43 6.43 -1.06 -15.19
N ALA A 44 5.80 -1.37 -14.05
CA ALA A 44 5.26 -0.35 -13.17
C ALA A 44 6.28 0.14 -12.14
N THR A 45 6.14 1.42 -11.82
CA THR A 45 6.86 2.10 -10.75
C THR A 45 5.87 2.47 -9.63
N TYR A 46 6.38 2.69 -8.43
CA TYR A 46 5.58 3.17 -7.31
C TYR A 46 6.39 4.14 -6.46
N THR A 47 5.69 5.05 -5.80
CA THR A 47 6.23 5.91 -4.75
C THR A 47 5.36 5.74 -3.50
N MET A 48 5.96 5.86 -2.33
CA MET A 48 5.26 5.85 -1.05
C MET A 48 5.70 7.06 -0.24
N GLU A 49 4.74 7.80 0.29
CA GLU A 49 4.99 8.95 1.16
C GLU A 49 4.11 8.84 2.40
N PHE A 50 4.64 9.27 3.54
CA PHE A 50 3.87 9.32 4.77
C PHE A 50 2.77 10.39 4.65
N LYS A 51 1.51 9.99 4.87
CA LYS A 51 0.37 10.91 4.87
C LYS A 51 -0.09 11.27 6.29
N GLN A 52 -0.52 10.27 7.05
CA GLN A 52 -1.06 10.46 8.40
C GLN A 52 -1.06 9.15 9.21
N TYR A 53 -1.28 9.28 10.51
CA TYR A 53 -1.66 8.16 11.37
C TYR A 53 -3.17 7.95 11.31
N ALA A 54 -3.61 6.69 11.32
CA ALA A 54 -5.00 6.29 11.40
C ALA A 54 -5.15 5.20 12.46
N GLU A 55 -6.32 5.11 13.08
CA GLU A 55 -6.61 4.03 14.03
C GLU A 55 -6.50 2.67 13.34
N THR A 56 -5.78 1.76 13.99
CA THR A 56 -5.68 0.38 13.55
C THR A 56 -6.91 -0.40 14.02
N PRO A 57 -7.40 -1.37 13.23
CA PRO A 57 -8.45 -2.27 13.68
C PRO A 57 -8.08 -2.98 14.99
N ALA A 58 -9.08 -3.24 15.85
CA ALA A 58 -8.89 -3.79 17.20
C ALA A 58 -8.04 -5.08 17.24
N ASN A 59 -8.22 -5.96 16.25
CA ASN A 59 -7.44 -7.20 16.14
C ASN A 59 -5.93 -6.97 15.90
N VAL A 60 -5.56 -5.88 15.22
CA VAL A 60 -4.17 -5.52 14.97
C VAL A 60 -3.60 -4.73 16.14
N SER A 61 -4.38 -3.83 16.74
CA SER A 61 -3.92 -3.07 17.91
C SER A 61 -3.62 -3.99 19.10
N GLU A 62 -4.51 -4.95 19.40
CA GLU A 62 -4.30 -5.95 20.46
C GLU A 62 -3.04 -6.80 20.19
N ALA A 63 -2.83 -7.25 18.95
CA ALA A 63 -1.64 -8.00 18.59
C ALA A 63 -0.35 -7.19 18.81
N VAL A 64 -0.34 -5.91 18.44
CA VAL A 64 0.83 -5.02 18.64
C VAL A 64 1.06 -4.72 20.12
N ILE A 65 0.00 -4.49 20.90
CA ILE A 65 0.07 -4.23 22.34
C ILE A 65 0.62 -5.46 23.09
N ASN A 66 0.17 -6.67 22.69
CA ASN A 66 0.62 -7.93 23.29
C ASN A 66 2.01 -8.35 22.81
N ALA A 67 2.44 -7.92 21.63
CA ALA A 67 3.76 -8.19 21.07
C ALA A 67 4.87 -7.28 21.63
N LYS A 68 4.62 -6.53 22.72
CA LYS A 68 5.63 -5.67 23.36
C LYS A 68 6.96 -6.42 23.50
N PRO A 69 8.06 -5.87 22.97
CA PRO A 69 9.38 -6.47 23.16
C PRO A 69 9.74 -6.43 24.65
N LYS A 70 10.34 -7.51 25.15
CA LYS A 70 11.16 -7.44 26.37
C LYS A 70 12.39 -6.58 26.11
#